data_AF-A0A175Y2T4-F1
#
_entry.id   AF-A0A175Y2T4-F1
#
_cell.length_a   1.000
_cell.length_b   1.000
_cell.length_c   1.000
_cell.angle_alpha   90.00
_cell.angle_beta   90.00
_cell.angle_gamma   90.00
#
_symmetry.space_group_name_H-M   'P 1'
#
loop_
_entity.id
_entity.type
_entity.pdbx_description
1 polymer ?
#
loop_
_entity_poly.entity_id
_entity_poly.type
_entity_poly.pdbx_seq_one_letter_code
_entity_poly.pdbx_strand_id
1 'polypeptide(L)'
;MAKRSSLLAPAMSPQSRSEPEQNNAPAVSPAAPTATVPRSSGKRPGKYHLGAYFDPADPTAEAFRVLAARTRRSHQDLLAEAIGELVAKYDADKQFGRS
;
A
#
# COMPACT_ATOMS: atom_id res chain seq x y z
N MET A 1 30.63 -44.06 -39.37
CA MET A 1 29.28 -43.47 -39.37
C MET A 1 29.12 -42.60 -38.14
N ALA A 2 29.16 -41.27 -38.28
CA ALA A 2 29.10 -40.33 -37.16
C ALA A 2 27.63 -39.89 -36.93
N LYS A 3 27.09 -40.17 -35.74
CA LYS A 3 25.73 -39.74 -35.34
C LYS A 3 25.79 -38.27 -34.93
N ARG A 4 25.17 -37.39 -35.73
CA ARG A 4 24.99 -35.97 -35.40
C ARG A 4 23.99 -35.84 -34.25
N SER A 5 24.46 -35.43 -33.07
CA SER A 5 23.59 -35.10 -31.94
C SER A 5 23.05 -33.68 -32.12
N SER A 6 21.71 -33.54 -32.18
CA SER A 6 21.01 -32.25 -32.28
C SER A 6 21.02 -31.52 -30.93
N LEU A 7 21.30 -30.20 -30.93
CA LEU A 7 21.29 -29.33 -29.73
C LEU A 7 20.03 -28.47 -29.59
N LEU A 8 18.96 -28.76 -30.33
CA LEU A 8 17.68 -28.08 -30.15
C LEU A 8 16.71 -28.96 -29.35
N ALA A 9 16.69 -28.76 -28.03
CA ALA A 9 15.60 -29.21 -27.18
C ALA A 9 14.42 -28.22 -27.31
N PRO A 10 13.16 -28.70 -27.34
CA PRO A 10 12.01 -27.82 -27.30
C PRO A 10 11.92 -27.16 -25.91
N ALA A 11 12.03 -25.84 -25.87
CA ALA A 11 11.61 -25.05 -24.72
C ALA A 11 10.08 -25.07 -24.68
N MET A 12 9.47 -25.66 -23.64
CA MET A 12 8.16 -25.32 -23.07
C MET A 12 7.77 -26.37 -22.01
N SER A 13 7.76 -25.97 -20.74
CA SER A 13 7.00 -26.68 -19.69
C SER A 13 5.55 -26.18 -19.73
N PRO A 14 4.52 -27.05 -19.64
CA PRO A 14 3.14 -26.61 -19.61
C PRO A 14 2.86 -25.83 -18.32
N GLN A 15 2.73 -24.52 -18.47
CA GLN A 15 2.21 -23.63 -17.45
C GLN A 15 0.75 -24.03 -17.20
N SER A 16 0.47 -24.53 -16.00
CA SER A 16 -0.89 -24.71 -15.49
C SER A 16 -1.59 -23.36 -15.53
N ARG A 17 -2.52 -23.26 -16.48
CA ARG A 17 -3.42 -22.14 -16.70
C ARG A 17 -4.44 -22.11 -15.56
N SER A 18 -4.18 -21.29 -14.54
CA SER A 18 -5.24 -20.84 -13.63
C SER A 18 -5.95 -19.67 -14.29
N GLU A 19 -7.10 -19.94 -14.90
CA GLU A 19 -8.00 -18.92 -15.44
C GLU A 19 -8.51 -18.02 -14.29
N PRO A 20 -8.48 -16.69 -14.42
CA PRO A 20 -9.37 -15.83 -13.67
C PRO A 20 -10.70 -15.81 -14.44
N GLU A 21 -11.67 -16.59 -13.96
CA GLU A 21 -13.05 -16.51 -14.42
C GLU A 21 -13.62 -15.14 -14.01
N GLN A 22 -13.60 -14.19 -14.94
CA GLN A 22 -14.44 -12.99 -14.87
C GLN A 22 -15.89 -13.44 -15.07
N ASN A 23 -16.60 -13.70 -13.97
CA ASN A 23 -18.06 -13.71 -14.00
C ASN A 23 -18.58 -12.37 -13.46
N ASN A 24 -19.34 -11.70 -14.33
CA ASN A 24 -19.95 -10.41 -14.11
C ASN A 24 -21.07 -10.55 -13.05
N ALA A 25 -21.27 -9.48 -12.28
CA ALA A 25 -22.24 -9.31 -11.19
C ALA A 25 -23.73 -9.53 -11.64
N PRO A 26 -24.78 -9.44 -10.78
CA PRO A 26 -24.82 -8.87 -9.42
C PRO A 26 -25.72 -9.60 -8.38
N ALA A 27 -25.40 -9.43 -7.09
CA ALA A 27 -26.40 -9.63 -6.03
C ALA A 27 -26.23 -8.55 -4.94
N VAL A 28 -27.26 -7.71 -4.85
CA VAL A 28 -27.46 -6.70 -3.81
C VAL A 28 -27.90 -7.37 -2.52
N SER A 29 -27.18 -7.18 -1.41
CA SER A 29 -27.77 -6.98 -0.07
C SER A 29 -26.71 -6.65 0.99
N PRO A 30 -27.09 -5.93 2.07
CA PRO A 30 -26.18 -5.11 2.87
C PRO A 30 -25.70 -5.85 4.13
N ALA A 31 -24.41 -5.78 4.46
CA ALA A 31 -23.94 -6.10 5.81
C ALA A 31 -22.51 -5.61 6.12
N ALA A 32 -22.44 -4.80 7.17
CA ALA A 32 -21.41 -4.76 8.22
C ALA A 32 -19.99 -4.22 7.91
N PRO A 33 -19.37 -3.51 8.88
CA PRO A 33 -18.10 -2.82 8.68
C PRO A 33 -16.98 -3.83 8.46
N THR A 34 -16.14 -3.56 7.47
CA THR A 34 -14.97 -4.34 7.09
C THR A 34 -14.09 -4.56 8.31
N ALA A 35 -13.97 -5.81 8.74
CA ALA A 35 -13.16 -6.22 9.87
C ALA A 35 -11.72 -5.73 9.73
N THR A 36 -11.20 -5.10 10.79
CA THR A 36 -9.79 -4.73 10.92
C THR A 36 -8.93 -5.99 10.88
N VAL A 37 -8.27 -6.23 9.74
CA VAL A 37 -7.29 -7.31 9.60
C VAL A 37 -6.08 -6.97 10.49
N PRO A 38 -5.71 -7.81 11.48
CA PRO A 38 -4.52 -7.58 12.27
C PRO A 38 -3.29 -7.80 11.37
N ARG A 39 -2.54 -6.73 11.11
CA ARG A 39 -1.32 -6.78 10.30
C ARG A 39 -0.19 -7.40 11.11
N SER A 40 0.47 -8.40 10.52
CA SER A 40 1.63 -9.08 11.08
C SER A 40 2.71 -8.07 11.49
N SER A 41 2.91 -7.91 12.81
CA SER A 41 3.99 -7.10 13.36
C SER A 41 5.30 -7.88 13.24
N GLY A 42 6.05 -7.67 12.17
CA GLY A 42 7.43 -8.13 12.08
C GLY A 42 8.22 -7.53 13.27
N LYS A 43 8.68 -8.39 14.18
CA LYS A 43 9.39 -8.06 15.43
C LYS A 43 10.78 -7.47 15.16
N ARG A 44 10.86 -6.32 14.48
CA ARG A 44 12.09 -5.52 14.39
C ARG A 44 12.04 -4.45 15.50
N PRO A 45 12.85 -4.56 16.56
CA PRO A 45 12.86 -3.54 17.60
C PRO A 45 13.16 -2.17 16.98
N GLY A 46 12.31 -1.19 17.27
CA GLY A 46 12.44 0.19 16.79
C GLY A 46 11.72 0.55 15.49
N LYS A 47 11.12 -0.41 14.76
CA LYS A 47 10.27 -0.10 13.59
C LYS A 47 8.79 -0.36 13.92
N TYR A 48 8.11 0.70 14.33
CA TYR A 48 6.65 0.68 14.47
C TYR A 48 6.01 0.83 13.09
N HIS A 49 5.14 -0.11 12.71
CA HIS A 49 4.35 -0.01 11.49
C HIS A 49 3.02 0.67 11.80
N LEU A 50 2.89 1.94 11.44
CA LEU A 50 1.62 2.66 11.46
C LEU A 50 0.94 2.49 10.10
N GLY A 51 -0.25 1.91 10.10
CA GLY A 51 -1.07 1.79 8.90
C GLY A 51 -2.41 2.47 9.11
N ALA A 52 -2.62 3.59 8.43
CA ALA A 52 -3.91 4.27 8.34
C ALA A 52 -4.64 3.88 7.07
N TYR A 53 -5.96 4.00 7.09
CA TYR A 53 -6.79 3.90 5.89
C TYR A 53 -7.34 5.28 5.60
N PHE A 54 -7.20 5.69 4.35
CA PHE A 54 -7.89 6.87 3.82
C PHE A 54 -9.06 6.37 2.99
N ASP A 55 -10.20 7.05 3.09
CA ASP A 55 -11.31 6.81 2.18
C ASP A 55 -10.85 7.23 0.77
N PRO A 56 -10.94 6.37 -0.26
CA PRO A 56 -10.63 6.75 -1.63
C PRO A 56 -11.48 7.92 -2.15
N ALA A 57 -12.66 8.16 -1.57
CA ALA A 57 -13.52 9.30 -1.88
C ALA A 57 -13.15 10.58 -1.10
N ASP A 58 -12.24 10.51 -0.12
CA ASP A 58 -11.78 11.67 0.62
C ASP A 58 -10.84 12.52 -0.26
N PRO A 59 -11.15 13.80 -0.51
CA PRO A 59 -10.29 14.69 -1.29
C PRO A 59 -8.89 14.84 -0.68
N THR A 60 -8.74 14.61 0.62
CA THR A 60 -7.45 14.65 1.31
C THR A 60 -6.51 13.54 0.81
N ALA A 61 -7.06 12.35 0.53
CA ALA A 61 -6.30 11.23 0.00
C ALA A 61 -5.76 11.53 -1.41
N GLU A 62 -6.57 12.18 -2.25
CA GLU A 62 -6.16 12.64 -3.57
C GLU A 62 -5.08 13.72 -3.49
N ALA A 63 -5.25 14.71 -2.61
CA ALA A 63 -4.29 15.79 -2.43
C ALA A 63 -2.90 15.26 -2.03
N PHE A 64 -2.82 14.26 -1.14
CA PHE A 64 -1.56 13.61 -0.77
C PHE A 64 -0.90 12.89 -1.95
N ARG A 65 -1.68 12.20 -2.80
CA ARG A 65 -1.16 11.53 -4.00
C ARG A 65 -0.58 12.52 -5.00
N VAL A 66 -1.30 13.61 -5.23
CA VAL A 66 -0.86 14.69 -6.12
C VAL A 66 0.39 15.38 -5.55
N LEU A 67 0.43 15.63 -4.24
CA LEU A 67 1.57 16.23 -3.56
C LEU A 67 2.83 15.36 -3.68
N ALA A 68 2.70 14.05 -3.43
CA ALA A 68 3.80 13.10 -3.61
C ALA A 68 4.34 13.09 -5.04
N ALA A 69 3.44 13.06 -6.03
CA ALA A 69 3.82 13.12 -7.45
C ALA A 69 4.53 14.44 -7.81
N ARG A 70 4.02 15.58 -7.30
CA ARG A 70 4.56 16.91 -7.57
C ARG A 70 5.93 17.13 -6.94
N THR A 71 6.12 16.62 -5.72
CA THR A 71 7.37 16.80 -4.94
C THR A 71 8.40 15.72 -5.18
N ARG A 72 8.03 14.64 -5.91
CA ARG A 72 8.84 13.42 -6.09
C ARG A 72 9.27 12.80 -4.75
N ARG A 73 8.48 12.97 -3.70
CA ARG A 73 8.70 12.38 -2.37
C ARG A 73 7.82 11.15 -2.16
N SER A 74 8.23 10.27 -1.25
CA SER A 74 7.38 9.15 -0.87
C SER A 74 6.23 9.61 0.03
N HIS A 75 5.11 8.89 0.01
CA HIS A 75 4.00 9.15 0.93
C HIS A 75 4.43 8.99 2.40
N GLN A 76 5.39 8.10 2.68
CA GLN A 76 5.89 7.88 4.04
C GLN A 76 6.63 9.10 4.56
N ASP A 77 7.44 9.75 3.71
CA ASP A 77 8.21 10.94 4.10
C ASP A 77 7.29 12.14 4.37
N LEU A 78 6.29 12.35 3.49
CA LEU A 78 5.31 13.43 3.67
C LEU A 78 4.48 13.23 4.95
N LEU A 79 4.09 11.99 5.26
CA LEU A 79 3.37 11.70 6.50
C LEU A 79 4.26 11.88 7.73
N ALA A 80 5.53 11.46 7.66
CA ALA A 80 6.47 11.65 8.76
C ALA A 80 6.71 13.14 9.05
N GLU A 81 6.86 13.95 8.00
CA GLU A 81 7.01 15.41 8.09
C GLU A 81 5.77 16.05 8.71
N ALA A 82 4.57 15.74 8.20
CA ALA A 82 3.32 16.28 8.72
C ALA A 82 3.05 15.90 10.20
N ILE A 83 3.41 14.68 10.60
CA ILE A 83 3.32 14.25 12.01
C ILE A 83 4.31 15.06 12.87
N GLY A 84 5.54 15.26 12.40
CA GLY A 84 6.54 16.07 13.08
C GLY A 84 6.08 17.51 13.30
N GLU A 85 5.53 18.14 12.26
CA GLU A 85 4.96 19.49 12.34
C GLU A 85 3.77 19.56 13.30
N LEU A 86 2.89 18.56 13.28
CA LEU A 86 1.73 18.50 14.17
C LEU A 86 2.17 18.42 15.64
N VAL A 87 3.12 17.54 15.95
CA VAL A 87 3.66 17.40 17.31
C VAL A 87 4.33 18.69 17.75
N ALA A 88 5.18 19.28 16.90
CA ALA A 88 5.84 20.55 17.19
C ALA A 88 4.83 21.67 17.47
N LYS A 89 3.74 21.74 16.70
CA LYS A 89 2.64 22.70 16.92
C LYS A 89 1.97 22.48 18.27
N TYR A 90 1.64 21.24 18.63
CA TYR A 90 1.02 20.95 19.94
C TYR A 90 1.97 21.23 21.11
N ASP A 91 3.25 20.94 20.96
CA ASP A 91 4.23 21.23 22.00
C ASP A 91 4.45 22.75 22.15
N ALA A 92 4.44 23.50 21.05
CA ALA A 92 4.44 24.96 21.09
C ALA A 92 3.17 25.51 21.78
N ASP A 93 1.98 25.00 21.43
CA ASP A 93 0.72 25.39 22.07
C ASP A 93 0.72 25.10 23.57
N LYS A 94 1.36 24.00 24.01
CA LYS A 94 1.54 23.67 25.43
C LYS A 94 2.55 24.59 26.13
N GLN A 95 3.64 24.94 25.47
CA GLN A 95 4.72 25.75 26.04
C GLN A 95 4.37 27.23 26.14
N PHE A 96 3.73 27.77 25.10
CA PHE A 96 3.46 29.20 24.99
C PHE A 96 2.01 29.55 25.32
N GLY A 97 1.12 28.55 25.39
CA GLY A 97 -0.30 28.75 25.61
C GLY A 97 -0.98 29.45 24.42
N ARG A 98 -2.17 29.00 24.05
CA ARG A 98 -3.06 29.90 23.31
C ARG A 98 -3.46 31.01 24.26
N SER A 99 -2.95 32.22 23.98
CA SER A 99 -3.48 33.46 24.56
C SER A 99 -4.92 33.68 24.12
#